data_AF-A0A291GK05-F1
#
_entry.id   AF-A0A291GK05-F1
#
_cell.length_a   1.000
_cell.length_b   1.000
_cell.length_c   1.000
_cell.angle_alpha   90.00
_cell.angle_beta   90.00
_cell.angle_gamma   90.00
#
_symmetry.space_group_name_H-M   'P 1'
#
loop_
_entity.id
_entity.type
_entity.pdbx_description
1 polymer ?
#
loop_
_entity_poly.entity_id
_entity_poly.type
_entity_poly.pdbx_seq_one_letter_code
_entity_poly.pdbx_strand_id
1 'polypeptide(L)' 'MATPEPVWAVAGERTVTCTHCGQGWFWTRRIVMSSSTASLFGMDGFSPEAAVLSCTKCGKLELFEPTALQLFTSTS' A
#
# COMPACT_ATOMS: atom_id res chain seq x y z
N MET A 1 6.03 -14.70 16.01
CA MET A 1 5.38 -13.99 14.90
C MET A 1 6.34 -12.91 14.44
N ALA A 2 6.80 -12.92 13.19
CA ALA A 2 7.70 -11.88 12.69
C ALA A 2 6.94 -10.55 12.61
N THR A 3 7.42 -9.53 13.31
CA THR A 3 6.87 -8.18 13.19
C THR A 3 7.19 -7.69 11.79
N PRO A 4 6.22 -7.21 10.99
CA PRO A 4 6.53 -6.64 9.68
C PRO A 4 7.51 -5.49 9.89
N GLU A 5 8.53 -5.40 9.03
CA GLU A 5 9.51 -4.31 9.03
C GLU A 5 9.01 -3.14 8.18
N PRO A 6 9.39 -1.89 8.50
CA PRO A 6 9.02 -0.75 7.68
C PRO A 6 9.79 -0.78 6.35
N VAL A 7 9.11 -0.36 5.29
CA VAL A 7 9.64 -0.31 3.93
C VAL A 7 9.72 1.12 3.43
N TRP A 8 10.61 1.38 2.48
CA TRP A 8 10.51 2.55 1.62
C TRP A 8 9.94 2.12 0.27
N ALA A 9 9.37 3.06 -0.47
CA ALA A 9 8.63 2.76 -1.68
C ALA A 9 8.93 3.74 -2.82
N VAL A 10 8.80 3.26 -4.04
CA VAL A 10 8.90 4.03 -5.28
C VAL A 10 7.62 3.83 -6.08
N ALA A 11 7.04 4.93 -6.56
CA ALA A 11 5.93 4.93 -7.49
C ALA A 11 6.40 5.50 -8.84
N GLY A 12 6.45 4.65 -9.86
CA GLY A 12 7.11 4.99 -11.13
C GLY A 12 8.59 5.29 -10.93
N GLU A 13 9.00 6.55 -11.16
CA GLU A 13 10.39 7.03 -11.00
C GLU A 13 10.57 7.89 -9.74
N ARG A 14 9.55 7.98 -8.87
CA ARG A 14 9.54 8.88 -7.72
C ARG A 14 9.49 8.11 -6.41
N THR A 15 10.40 8.44 -5.50
CA THR A 15 10.33 7.96 -4.12
C THR A 15 9.06 8.47 -3.46
N VAL A 16 8.32 7.58 -2.83
CA VAL A 16 7.12 7.93 -2.07
C VAL A 16 7.55 8.55 -0.74
N THR A 17 7.00 9.73 -0.46
CA THR A 17 7.19 10.43 0.82
C THR A 17 5.84 10.83 1.37
N CYS A 18 5.67 10.72 2.69
CA CYS A 18 4.42 11.07 3.34
C CYS A 18 4.10 12.54 3.07
N THR A 19 3.00 12.80 2.37
CA THR A 19 2.58 14.16 1.99
C THR A 19 2.21 15.06 3.18
N HIS A 20 2.14 14.51 4.40
CA HIS A 20 1.89 15.28 5.63
C HIS A 20 3.18 15.67 6.38
N CYS A 21 4.18 14.78 6.45
CA CYS A 21 5.36 15.01 7.30
C CYS A 21 6.72 14.74 6.64
N GLY A 22 6.73 14.35 5.36
CA GLY A 22 7.94 14.11 4.57
C GLY A 22 8.67 12.78 4.84
N GLN A 23 8.24 11.97 5.81
CA GLN A 23 8.82 10.67 6.13
C GLN A 23 8.78 9.70 4.93
N GLY A 24 9.86 8.95 4.69
CA GLY A 24 9.98 7.97 3.58
C GLY A 24 9.80 6.49 3.98
N TRP A 25 9.43 6.21 5.23
CA TRP A 25 9.27 4.86 5.78
C TRP A 25 7.81 4.56 6.13
N PHE A 26 7.33 3.41 5.69
CA PHE A 26 5.93 3.03 5.74
C PHE A 26 5.74 1.59 6.21
N TRP A 27 4.65 1.35 6.94
CA TRP A 27 4.08 0.02 7.10
C TRP A 27 3.21 -0.27 5.86
N THR A 28 3.33 -1.46 5.29
CA THR A 28 2.57 -1.88 4.11
C THR A 28 1.46 -2.85 4.47
N ARG A 29 0.28 -2.70 3.84
CA ARG A 29 -0.83 -3.65 3.89
C ARG A 29 -1.50 -3.72 2.51
N ARG A 30 -2.06 -4.89 2.17
CA ARG A 30 -2.99 -5.01 1.04
C ARG A 30 -4.41 -5.06 1.57
N ILE A 31 -5.30 -4.31 0.94
CA ILE A 31 -6.73 -4.37 1.22
C ILE A 31 -7.46 -4.80 -0.05
N VAL A 32 -8.36 -5.78 0.09
CA VAL A 32 -9.31 -6.13 -0.96
C VAL A 32 -10.51 -5.20 -0.76
N MET A 33 -10.82 -4.35 -1.74
CA MET A 33 -12.04 -3.57 -1.68
C MET A 33 -13.21 -4.49 -2.05
N SER A 34 -13.88 -5.02 -1.03
CA SER A 34 -15.11 -5.78 -1.22
C SER A 34 -16.22 -4.86 -1.72
N SER A 35 -16.44 -4.79 -3.03
CA SER A 35 -17.68 -4.22 -3.56
C SER A 35 -18.78 -5.26 -3.36
N SER A 36 -19.71 -5.00 -2.44
CA SER A 36 -20.88 -5.85 -2.16
C SER A 36 -21.77 -6.13 -3.39
N THR A 37 -21.54 -5.44 -4.51
CA THR A 37 -22.22 -5.60 -5.80
C THR A 37 -21.54 -6.62 -6.74
N ALA A 38 -20.30 -7.04 -6.51
CA ALA A 38 -19.61 -8.04 -7.34
C ALA A 38 -20.12 -9.48 -7.12
N SER A 39 -20.78 -9.73 -5.98
CA SER A 39 -21.33 -11.06 -5.65
C SER A 39 -22.67 -11.38 -6.33
N LEU A 40 -23.29 -10.44 -7.06
CA LEU A 40 -24.62 -10.63 -7.69
C LEU A 40 -24.58 -10.87 -9.20
N PHE A 41 -23.48 -10.52 -9.86
CA PHE A 41 -23.24 -10.82 -11.27
C PHE A 41 -21.93 -11.58 -11.30
N GLY A 42 -21.96 -12.88 -11.66
CA GLY A 42 -20.83 -13.84 -11.65
C GLY A 42 -19.58 -13.42 -12.45
N MET A 43 -19.02 -12.28 -12.06
CA MET A 43 -17.80 -11.65 -12.53
C MET A 43 -16.86 -11.63 -11.32
N ASP A 44 -16.47 -12.81 -10.86
CA ASP A 44 -15.43 -13.04 -9.84
C ASP A 44 -14.01 -12.61 -10.33
N GLY A 45 -13.92 -11.80 -11.39
CA GLY A 45 -12.66 -11.57 -12.11
C GLY A 45 -11.82 -10.39 -11.62
N PHE A 46 -12.41 -9.40 -10.95
CA PHE A 46 -11.70 -8.16 -10.61
C PHE A 46 -12.26 -7.54 -9.33
N SER A 47 -11.85 -8.08 -8.18
CA SER A 47 -11.94 -7.30 -6.94
C SER A 47 -10.79 -6.29 -6.95
N PRO A 48 -11.05 -4.97 -6.94
CA PRO A 48 -9.98 -3.99 -6.90
C PRO A 48 -9.19 -4.17 -5.60
N GLU A 49 -7.92 -4.55 -5.72
CA GLU A 49 -6.98 -4.58 -4.62
C GLU A 49 -6.27 -3.22 -4.53
N ALA A 50 -6.06 -2.70 -3.32
CA ALA A 50 -5.26 -1.50 -3.11
C ALA A 50 -4.09 -1.81 -2.16
N ALA A 51 -2.93 -1.26 -2.49
CA ALA A 51 -1.79 -1.23 -1.60
C ALA A 51 -1.88 0.01 -0.69
N VAL A 52 -1.80 -0.21 0.61
CA VAL A 52 -1.87 0.85 1.63
C VAL A 52 -0.50 1.03 2.24
N LEU A 53 -0.01 2.27 2.18
CA LEU A 53 1.17 2.71 2.90
C LEU A 53 0.74 3.52 4.11
N SER A 54 1.15 3.09 5.30
CA SER A 54 0.92 3.79 6.57
C SER A 54 2.21 4.41 7.05
N CYS A 55 2.23 5.74 7.16
CA CYS A 55 3.42 6.47 7.59
C CYS A 55 3.82 6.06 9.02
N THR A 56 5.06 5.60 9.17
CA THR A 56 5.63 5.19 10.47
C THR A 56 5.72 6.33 11.50
N LYS A 57 5.73 7.60 11.04
CA LYS A 57 5.88 8.79 11.89
C LYS A 57 4.55 9.39 12.33
N CYS A 58 3.63 9.64 11.40
CA CYS A 58 2.39 10.37 11.67
C CYS A 58 1.12 9.54 11.43
N GLY A 59 1.24 8.28 11.01
CA GLY A 59 0.11 7.37 10.81
C GLY A 59 -0.75 7.66 9.57
N LYS A 60 -0.43 8.69 8.77
CA LYS A 60 -1.16 8.99 7.53
C LYS A 60 -1.15 7.77 6.61
N LEU A 61 -2.32 7.45 6.06
CA LEU A 61 -2.52 6.39 5.09
C LEU A 61 -2.56 6.97 3.69
N GLU A 62 -1.88 6.33 2.76
CA GLU A 62 -1.92 6.62 1.33
C GLU A 62 -2.20 5.32 0.57
N LEU A 63 -3.15 5.39 -0.37
CA LEU A 63 -3.58 4.26 -1.17
C LEU A 63 -2.97 4.36 -2.56
N PHE A 64 -2.53 3.22 -3.07
CA PHE A 64 -1.91 3.10 -4.38
C PHE A 64 -2.47 1.87 -5.10
N GLU A 65 -2.51 1.96 -6.42
CA GLU A 65 -2.63 0.80 -7.29
C GLU A 65 -1.48 -0.18 -6.98
N PRO A 66 -1.74 -1.47 -6.69
CA PRO A 66 -0.70 -2.42 -6.29
C PRO A 66 0.45 -2.55 -7.30
N THR A 67 0.15 -2.43 -8.59
CA THR A 67 1.13 -2.51 -9.68
C THR A 67 1.96 -1.25 -9.85
N ALA A 68 1.53 -0.12 -9.27
CA ALA A 68 2.24 1.15 -9.37
C ALA A 68 3.33 1.33 -8.30
N LEU A 69 3.42 0.42 -7.32
CA LEU A 69 4.36 0.51 -6.19
C LEU A 69 5.44 -0.56 -6.25
N GLN A 70 6.69 -0.12 -6.08
CA GLN A 70 7.83 -0.98 -5.74
C GLN A 70 8.19 -0.76 -4.27
N LEU A 71 8.28 -1.84 -3.50
CA LEU A 71 8.60 -1.82 -2.08
C LEU A 71 10.00 -2.37 -1.85
N PHE A 72 10.74 -1.74 -0.95
CA PHE A 72 12.12 -2.11 -0.63
C PHE A 72 12.26 -2.25 0.89
N THR A 73 12.80 -3.39 1.31
CA THR A 73 13.11 -3.68 2.71
C THR A 73 14.43 -3.04 3.11
N SER A 74 14.54 -2.70 4.39
CA SER A 74 15.78 -2.28 5.02
C SER A 74 16.66 -3.51 5.33
N THR A 75 17.00 -4.31 4.32
CA THR A 75 18.01 -5.35 4.51
C THR A 75 19.38 -4.69 4.46
N SER A 76 19.98 -4.50 5.64
CA SER A 76 21.42 -4.30 5.82
C SER A 76 22.21 -5.49 5.29
#